data_AF-A0A4V6X6K7-F1
#
_entry.id   AF-A0A4V6X6K7-F1
#
_cell.length_a   1.000
_cell.length_b   1.000
_cell.length_c   1.000
_cell.angle_alpha   90.00
_cell.angle_beta   90.00
_cell.angle_gamma   90.00
#
_symmetry.space_group_name_H-M   'P 1'
#
loop_
_entity.id
_entity.type
_entity.pdbx_description
1 polymer ?
#
loop_
_entity_poly.entity_id
_entity_poly.type
_entity_poly.pdbx_seq_one_letter_code
_entity_poly.pdbx_strand_id
1 'polypeptide(L)'
;ETNLEEKVNFGERGIELSRRFRALKVWLSFKAFGVTAFREAIDHGIMLAEQVEEFLRKEKDWEVVTPAQLGIVTFRYIPCGLTSTDTIHEINKKLVEEINQRGFSMLSTTRLKEKVVIRLCSINPRTT
;
A
#
# COMPACT_ATOMS: atom_id res chain seq x y z
N GLU A 1 -19.54 -31.59 38.77
CA GLU A 1 -19.89 -31.17 37.40
C GLU A 1 -18.98 -30.02 37.03
N THR A 2 -18.11 -30.24 36.05
CA THR A 2 -17.05 -29.28 35.69
C THR A 2 -17.71 -28.08 35.02
N ASN A 3 -17.60 -26.93 35.66
CA ASN A 3 -18.01 -25.63 35.17
C ASN A 3 -17.28 -25.37 33.83
N LEU A 4 -17.91 -25.72 32.72
CA LEU A 4 -17.42 -25.46 31.38
C LEU A 4 -17.53 -23.95 31.19
N GLU A 5 -16.40 -23.25 31.36
CA GLU A 5 -16.23 -21.85 30.97
C GLU A 5 -16.99 -21.61 29.66
N GLU A 6 -17.92 -20.67 29.70
CA GLU A 6 -18.82 -20.33 28.62
C GLU A 6 -17.99 -20.06 27.35
N LYS A 7 -17.97 -21.05 26.44
CA LYS A 7 -17.16 -20.96 25.21
C LYS A 7 -17.71 -19.82 24.36
N VAL A 8 -16.82 -18.92 23.95
CA VAL A 8 -17.19 -17.74 23.15
C VAL A 8 -17.97 -18.15 21.89
N ASN A 9 -19.25 -17.77 21.84
CA ASN A 9 -20.04 -17.84 20.63
C ASN A 9 -19.72 -16.64 19.72
N PHE A 10 -19.04 -16.90 18.61
CA PHE A 10 -18.64 -15.84 17.71
C PHE A 10 -19.75 -15.34 16.79
N GLY A 11 -20.86 -16.08 16.65
CA GLY A 11 -22.04 -15.63 15.88
C GLY A 11 -22.73 -14.43 16.54
N GLU A 12 -22.56 -14.28 17.85
CA GLU A 12 -23.06 -13.13 18.62
C GLU A 12 -22.13 -11.91 18.57
N ARG A 13 -20.95 -12.05 17.95
CA ARG A 13 -19.91 -11.00 17.88
C ARG A 13 -19.73 -10.42 16.48
N GLY A 14 -20.64 -10.73 15.57
CA GLY A 14 -20.58 -10.24 14.19
C GLY A 14 -21.88 -10.51 13.46
N ILE A 15 -21.93 -10.06 12.21
CA ILE A 15 -23.12 -10.20 11.35
C ILE A 15 -23.28 -11.65 10.87
N GLU A 16 -22.17 -12.39 10.72
CA GLU A 16 -22.16 -13.75 10.18
C GLU A 16 -22.41 -14.80 11.28
N LEU A 17 -23.52 -15.54 11.17
CA LEU A 17 -23.80 -16.71 12.02
C LEU A 17 -22.89 -17.89 11.65
N SER A 18 -23.00 -18.37 10.40
CA SER A 18 -22.06 -19.35 9.82
C SER A 18 -20.93 -18.62 9.12
N ARG A 19 -19.68 -18.98 9.41
CA ARG A 19 -18.50 -18.30 8.88
C ARG A 19 -17.36 -19.26 8.58
N ARG A 20 -16.48 -18.88 7.64
CA ARG A 20 -15.25 -19.63 7.33
C ARG A 20 -14.29 -19.62 8.52
N PHE A 21 -13.41 -20.62 8.60
CA PHE A 21 -12.36 -20.69 9.63
C PHE A 21 -11.21 -19.70 9.36
N ARG A 22 -11.48 -18.39 9.47
CA ARG A 22 -10.52 -17.31 9.17
C ARG A 22 -9.26 -17.35 10.02
N ALA A 23 -9.35 -17.85 11.25
CA ALA A 23 -8.21 -17.94 12.17
C ALA A 23 -7.18 -18.97 11.71
N LEU A 24 -7.58 -20.03 10.98
CA LEU A 24 -6.66 -21.09 10.56
C LEU A 24 -5.54 -20.55 9.68
N LYS A 25 -5.87 -19.71 8.67
CA LYS A 25 -4.84 -19.11 7.80
C LYS A 25 -3.87 -18.22 8.58
N VAL A 26 -4.37 -17.39 9.49
CA VAL A 26 -3.54 -16.48 10.30
C VAL A 26 -2.62 -17.30 11.22
N TRP A 27 -3.18 -18.31 11.89
CA TRP A 27 -2.43 -19.15 12.80
C TRP A 27 -1.34 -19.96 12.09
N LEU A 28 -1.68 -20.61 10.97
CA LEU A 28 -0.71 -21.35 10.17
C LEU A 28 0.36 -20.44 9.60
N SER A 29 0.03 -19.23 9.16
CA SER A 29 1.01 -18.25 8.70
C SER A 29 2.02 -17.90 9.81
N PHE A 30 1.57 -17.61 11.04
CA PHE A 30 2.50 -17.37 12.15
C PHE A 30 3.32 -18.61 12.53
N LYS A 31 2.73 -19.81 12.46
CA LYS A 31 3.45 -21.05 12.76
C LYS A 31 4.49 -21.42 11.70
N ALA A 32 4.20 -21.13 10.42
CA ALA A 32 5.08 -21.46 9.30
C ALA A 32 6.24 -20.46 9.15
N PHE A 33 5.96 -19.16 9.26
CA PHE A 33 6.95 -18.11 9.01
C PHE A 33 7.56 -17.51 10.29
N GLY A 34 6.85 -17.60 11.43
CA GLY A 34 7.22 -16.89 12.64
C GLY A 34 6.90 -15.39 12.56
N VAL A 35 6.82 -14.72 13.72
CA VAL A 35 6.51 -13.28 13.80
C VAL A 35 7.64 -12.43 13.20
N THR A 36 8.89 -12.90 13.28
CA THR A 36 10.06 -12.18 12.77
C THR A 36 9.96 -11.91 11.27
N ALA A 37 9.57 -12.90 10.46
CA ALA A 37 9.41 -12.73 9.01
C ALA A 37 8.38 -11.65 8.65
N PHE A 38 7.28 -11.55 9.41
CA PHE A 38 6.29 -10.49 9.20
C PHE A 38 6.85 -9.11 9.53
N ARG A 39 7.62 -9.00 10.62
CA ARG A 39 8.27 -7.74 11.01
C ARG A 39 9.23 -7.29 9.91
N GLU A 40 10.12 -8.17 9.48
CA GLU A 40 11.09 -7.88 8.41
C GLU A 40 10.41 -7.46 7.11
N ALA A 41 9.32 -8.14 6.70
CA ALA A 41 8.58 -7.77 5.50
C ALA A 41 7.90 -6.40 5.61
N ILE A 42 7.37 -6.05 6.79
CA ILE A 42 6.76 -4.74 7.04
C ILE A 42 7.84 -3.64 7.03
N ASP A 43 8.92 -3.85 7.76
CA ASP A 43 10.03 -2.90 7.86
C ASP A 43 10.65 -2.64 6.49
N HIS A 44 10.84 -3.70 5.70
CA HIS A 44 11.32 -3.61 4.33
C HIS A 44 10.38 -2.78 3.42
N GLY A 45 9.06 -3.01 3.50
CA GLY A 45 8.09 -2.23 2.74
C GLY A 45 8.11 -0.75 3.11
N ILE A 46 8.22 -0.43 4.41
CA ILE A 46 8.36 0.94 4.92
C ILE A 46 9.63 1.58 4.37
N MET A 47 10.78 0.92 4.54
CA MET A 47 12.08 1.38 4.05
C MET A 47 12.05 1.72 2.56
N LEU A 48 11.47 0.85 1.73
CA LEU A 48 11.35 1.10 0.28
C LEU A 48 10.53 2.36 -0.03
N ALA A 49 9.43 2.59 0.69
CA ALA A 49 8.61 3.79 0.46
C ALA A 49 9.35 5.06 0.87
N GLU A 50 10.09 5.02 1.99
CA GLU A 50 10.93 6.12 2.47
C GLU A 50 12.07 6.44 1.49
N GLN A 51 12.73 5.41 0.94
CA GLN A 51 13.76 5.58 -0.09
C GLN A 51 13.20 6.23 -1.37
N VAL A 52 12.02 5.82 -1.81
CA VAL A 52 11.33 6.46 -2.95
C VAL A 52 11.01 7.91 -2.65
N GLU A 53 10.50 8.23 -1.46
CA GLU A 53 10.26 9.61 -1.05
C GLU A 53 11.56 10.44 -1.09
N GLU A 54 12.64 9.93 -0.50
CA GLU A 54 13.93 10.63 -0.46
C GLU A 54 14.46 10.89 -1.89
N PHE A 55 14.32 9.91 -2.78
CA PHE A 55 14.68 10.05 -4.18
C PHE A 55 13.84 11.14 -4.87
N LEU A 56 12.51 11.09 -4.72
CA LEU A 56 11.61 12.07 -5.35
C LEU A 56 11.85 13.50 -4.87
N ARG A 57 12.18 13.68 -3.58
CA ARG A 57 12.46 15.01 -3.01
C ARG A 57 13.73 15.66 -3.56
N LYS A 58 14.63 14.89 -4.16
CA LYS A 58 15.86 15.40 -4.81
C LYS A 58 15.60 15.89 -6.23
N GLU A 59 14.51 15.44 -6.85
CA GLU A 59 14.16 15.77 -8.22
C GLU A 59 13.23 16.99 -8.31
N LYS A 60 13.48 17.89 -9.26
CA LYS A 60 12.76 19.19 -9.35
C LYS A 60 11.35 19.07 -9.93
N ASP A 61 11.13 18.08 -10.80
CA ASP A 61 9.86 17.89 -11.50
C ASP A 61 8.90 16.96 -10.74
N TRP A 62 9.22 16.58 -9.50
CA TRP A 62 8.40 15.67 -8.69
C TRP A 62 7.94 16.34 -7.40
N GLU A 63 6.63 16.27 -7.13
CA GLU A 63 6.03 16.71 -5.87
C GLU A 63 5.60 15.46 -5.07
N VAL A 64 6.16 15.30 -3.87
CA VAL A 64 5.61 14.37 -2.86
C VAL A 64 4.35 15.00 -2.27
N VAL A 65 3.20 14.37 -2.48
CA VAL A 65 1.89 14.88 -2.06
C VAL A 65 1.53 14.42 -0.65
N THR A 66 1.86 13.18 -0.31
CA THR A 66 1.84 12.67 1.07
C THR A 66 3.16 11.97 1.37
N PRO A 67 3.76 12.22 2.55
CA PRO A 67 4.98 11.51 2.94
C PRO A 67 4.74 10.01 3.01
N ALA A 68 5.83 9.24 2.95
CA ALA A 68 5.82 7.79 3.08
C ALA A 68 5.26 7.38 4.44
N GLN A 69 4.24 6.52 4.43
CA GLN A 69 3.64 5.93 5.63
C GLN A 69 3.19 4.50 5.34
N LEU A 70 3.56 3.55 6.20
CA LEU A 70 3.15 2.14 6.12
C LEU A 70 3.44 1.48 4.74
N GLY A 71 4.57 1.83 4.10
CA GLY A 71 4.94 1.31 2.78
C GLY A 71 4.16 1.92 1.62
N ILE A 72 3.57 3.10 1.81
CA ILE A 72 2.87 3.85 0.76
C ILE A 72 3.41 5.28 0.70
N VAL A 73 3.69 5.75 -0.51
CA VAL A 73 4.00 7.16 -0.80
C VAL A 73 3.13 7.62 -1.96
N THR A 74 2.68 8.88 -1.92
CA THR A 74 1.96 9.49 -3.05
C THR A 74 2.71 10.70 -3.56
N PHE A 75 2.79 10.79 -4.88
CA PHE A 75 3.57 11.81 -5.57
C PHE A 75 2.96 12.09 -6.94
N ARG A 76 3.41 13.16 -7.57
CA ARG A 76 3.02 13.50 -8.94
C ARG A 76 4.15 14.17 -9.69
N TYR A 77 4.17 13.96 -10.99
CA TYR A 77 5.07 14.62 -11.92
C TYR A 77 4.50 15.99 -12.31
N ILE A 78 5.33 17.04 -12.22
CA ILE A 78 5.03 18.43 -12.51
C ILE A 78 6.18 18.97 -13.37
N PRO A 79 6.06 18.92 -14.71
CA PRO A 79 7.08 19.47 -15.59
C PRO A 79 7.35 20.94 -15.29
N CYS A 80 8.62 21.33 -15.18
CA CYS A 80 9.02 22.71 -15.01
C CYS A 80 8.38 23.63 -16.06
N GLY A 81 7.71 24.69 -15.60
CA GLY A 81 7.05 25.69 -16.46
C GLY A 81 5.60 25.34 -16.85
N LEU A 82 5.07 24.16 -16.51
CA LEU A 82 3.68 23.82 -16.76
C LEU A 82 2.80 24.21 -15.57
N THR A 83 1.80 25.07 -15.80
CA THR A 83 0.87 25.56 -14.76
C THR A 83 -0.55 25.01 -14.89
N SER A 84 -0.89 24.41 -16.03
CA SER A 84 -2.22 23.84 -16.27
C SER A 84 -2.43 22.57 -15.46
N THR A 85 -3.26 22.65 -14.42
CA THR A 85 -3.62 21.53 -13.54
C THR A 85 -4.22 20.35 -14.30
N ASP A 86 -5.11 20.60 -15.27
CA ASP A 86 -5.74 19.53 -16.04
C ASP A 86 -4.73 18.79 -16.92
N THR A 87 -3.78 19.52 -17.51
CA THR A 87 -2.70 18.91 -18.29
C THR A 87 -1.80 18.06 -17.39
N ILE A 88 -1.45 18.54 -16.19
CA ILE A 88 -0.70 17.77 -15.19
C ILE A 88 -1.45 16.50 -14.80
N HIS A 89 -2.77 16.57 -14.60
CA HIS A 89 -3.59 15.40 -14.30
C HIS A 89 -3.53 14.34 -15.39
N GLU A 90 -3.70 14.75 -16.66
CA GLU A 90 -3.65 13.83 -17.79
C GLU A 90 -2.26 13.22 -18.00
N ILE A 91 -1.19 14.00 -17.78
CA ILE A 91 0.19 13.48 -17.83
C ILE A 91 0.38 12.39 -16.78
N ASN A 92 -0.04 12.61 -15.53
CA ASN A 92 0.15 11.63 -14.46
C ASN A 92 -0.67 10.34 -14.71
N LYS A 93 -1.88 10.45 -15.27
CA LYS A 93 -2.66 9.27 -15.68
C LYS A 93 -1.95 8.46 -16.77
N LYS A 94 -1.55 9.14 -17.85
CA LYS A 94 -0.86 8.50 -18.98
C LYS A 94 0.46 7.88 -18.54
N LEU A 95 1.21 8.52 -17.65
CA LEU A 95 2.45 7.98 -17.12
C LEU A 95 2.22 6.64 -16.41
N VAL A 96 1.19 6.53 -15.56
CA VAL A 96 0.87 5.27 -14.87
C VAL A 96 0.37 4.22 -15.85
N GLU A 97 -0.44 4.61 -16.83
CA GLU A 97 -0.90 3.70 -17.88
C GLU A 97 0.27 3.10 -18.68
N GLU A 98 1.20 3.93 -19.13
CA GLU A 98 2.42 3.52 -19.83
C GLU A 98 3.31 2.60 -18.96
N ILE A 99 3.51 2.95 -17.68
CA ILE A 99 4.27 2.11 -16.75
C ILE A 99 3.63 0.72 -16.62
N ASN A 100 2.31 0.67 -16.46
CA ASN A 100 1.58 -0.58 -16.32
C ASN A 100 1.59 -1.41 -17.61
N GLN A 101 1.49 -0.77 -18.78
CA GLN A 101 1.55 -1.44 -20.08
C GLN A 101 2.91 -2.08 -20.35
N ARG A 102 4.01 -1.49 -19.85
CA ARG A 102 5.36 -2.07 -19.93
C ARG A 102 5.52 -3.35 -19.11
N GLY A 103 4.63 -3.60 -18.13
CA GLY A 103 4.59 -4.84 -17.37
C GLY A 103 5.73 -5.07 -16.36
N PHE A 104 6.67 -4.13 -16.22
CA PHE A 104 7.77 -4.23 -15.26
C PHE A 104 7.32 -3.92 -13.82
N SER A 105 6.46 -2.93 -13.66
CA SER A 105 5.90 -2.54 -12.37
C SER A 105 4.43 -2.20 -12.52
N MET A 106 3.70 -2.20 -11.40
CA MET A 106 2.29 -1.83 -11.36
C MET A 106 2.07 -0.70 -10.37
N LEU A 107 1.55 0.42 -10.87
CA LEU A 107 1.20 1.59 -10.08
C LEU A 107 -0.30 1.89 -10.22
N SER A 108 -0.82 2.57 -9.20
CA SER A 108 -2.21 3.06 -9.19
C SER A 108 -2.23 4.57 -9.13
N THR A 109 -3.24 5.20 -9.73
CA THR A 109 -3.55 6.60 -9.47
C THR A 109 -4.66 6.73 -8.44
N THR A 110 -4.68 7.82 -7.70
CA THR A 110 -5.83 8.25 -6.87
C THR A 110 -6.02 9.77 -6.96
N ARG A 111 -7.11 10.29 -6.40
CA ARG A 111 -7.36 11.72 -6.30
C ARG A 111 -7.28 12.16 -4.83
N LEU A 112 -6.38 13.08 -4.53
CA LEU A 112 -6.21 13.68 -3.20
C LEU A 112 -6.37 15.19 -3.29
N LYS A 113 -7.33 15.78 -2.57
CA LYS A 113 -7.62 17.22 -2.59
C LYS A 113 -7.66 17.75 -4.04
N GLU A 114 -8.45 17.08 -4.87
CA GLU A 114 -8.62 17.35 -6.31
C GLU A 114 -7.41 17.10 -7.23
N LYS A 115 -6.22 16.84 -6.67
CA LYS A 115 -5.02 16.48 -7.43
C LYS A 115 -5.04 15.01 -7.84
N VAL A 116 -4.79 14.71 -9.11
CA VAL A 116 -4.44 13.34 -9.52
C VAL A 116 -3.01 13.04 -9.10
N VAL A 117 -2.83 11.94 -8.37
CA VAL A 117 -1.52 11.53 -7.84
C VAL A 117 -1.25 10.07 -8.15
N ILE A 118 0.02 9.74 -8.27
CA ILE A 118 0.54 8.39 -8.37
C ILE A 118 0.69 7.85 -6.95
N ARG A 119 0.19 6.63 -6.72
CA ARG A 119 0.27 5.92 -5.45
C ARG A 119 1.12 4.66 -5.64
N LEU A 120 2.28 4.66 -5.00
CA LEU A 120 3.18 3.52 -4.90
C LEU A 120 2.94 2.80 -3.57
N CYS A 121 2.93 1.46 -3.63
CA CYS A 121 2.70 0.59 -2.48
C CYS A 121 3.74 -0.54 -2.51
N SER A 122 4.75 -0.47 -1.64
CA SER A 122 5.95 -1.33 -1.65
C SER A 122 5.81 -2.60 -0.79
N ILE A 123 4.60 -3.10 -0.60
CA ILE A 123 4.30 -4.22 0.31
C ILE A 123 4.59 -5.62 -0.27
N ASN A 124 4.98 -5.72 -1.54
CA ASN A 124 5.34 -7.01 -2.12
C ASN A 124 6.72 -7.43 -1.55
N PRO A 125 6.82 -8.56 -0.83
CA PRO A 125 8.04 -8.98 -0.16
C PRO A 125 9.17 -9.37 -1.13
N ARG A 126 8.89 -9.42 -2.44
CA ARG A 126 9.89 -9.70 -3.49
C ARG A 126 10.35 -8.46 -4.26
N THR A 127 9.83 -7.28 -3.94
CA THR A 127 10.33 -6.04 -4.52
C THR A 127 11.75 -5.80 -4.02
N THR A 128 12.64 -5.30 -4.88
CA THR A 128 14.04 -4.96 -4.55
C THR A 128 14.34 -3.54 -4.95
#